data_AF-A0A2Z4HIL6-F1
#
_entry.id   AF-A0A2Z4HIL6-F1
#
_cell.length_a   1.000
_cell.length_b   1.000
_cell.length_c   1.000
_cell.angle_alpha   90.00
_cell.angle_beta   90.00
_cell.angle_gamma   90.00
#
_symmetry.space_group_name_H-M   'P 1'
#
loop_
_entity.id
_entity.type
_entity.pdbx_description
1 polymer ?
#
loop_
_entity_poly.entity_id
_entity_poly.type
_entity_poly.pdbx_seq_one_letter_code
_entity_poly.pdbx_strand_id
1 'polypeptide(L)' 'FIPPFDDPDIIMGQGTVGVEIVRQMQERGPLSAIFIPVGGGGLIAGIAAYVKRVMPEVKIIGVEPVDANSMQLSL' A
#
# COMPACT_ATOMS: atom_id res chain seq x y z
N PHE A 1 10.75 20.35 -9.01
CA PHE A 1 9.67 19.98 -8.06
C PHE A 1 9.62 18.46 -8.01
N ILE A 2 9.43 17.87 -6.84
CA ILE A 2 9.29 16.41 -6.66
C ILE A 2 7.90 16.18 -6.04
N PRO A 3 6.97 15.49 -6.72
CA PRO A 3 5.66 15.20 -6.17
C PRO A 3 5.75 14.28 -4.93
N PRO A 4 4.89 14.45 -3.91
CA PRO A 4 4.93 13.61 -2.71
C PRO A 4 4.32 12.21 -2.91
N PHE A 5 3.52 11.98 -3.95
CA PHE A 5 2.85 10.68 -4.18
C PHE A 5 2.46 10.40 -5.66
N ASP A 6 2.11 11.42 -6.44
CA ASP A 6 1.59 11.26 -7.80
C ASP A 6 2.72 11.27 -8.84
N ASP A 7 3.61 10.29 -8.71
CA ASP A 7 4.74 10.08 -9.62
C ASP A 7 5.07 8.58 -9.66
N PRO A 8 5.23 7.95 -10.84
CA PRO A 8 5.53 6.53 -10.95
C PRO A 8 6.75 6.09 -10.16
N ASP A 9 7.83 6.87 -10.15
CA ASP A 9 9.07 6.53 -9.43
C ASP A 9 8.88 6.61 -7.91
N ILE A 10 8.08 7.59 -7.44
CA ILE A 10 7.71 7.68 -6.03
C ILE A 10 6.87 6.47 -5.62
N ILE A 11 5.84 6.11 -6.39
CA ILE A 11 4.96 4.96 -6.12
C ILE A 11 5.77 3.66 -6.11
N MET A 12 6.65 3.46 -7.10
CA MET A 12 7.53 2.30 -7.16
C MET A 12 8.47 2.23 -5.95
N GLY A 13 9.05 3.37 -5.56
CA GLY A 13 9.86 3.49 -4.36
C GLY A 13 9.11 3.05 -3.10
N GLN A 14 7.87 3.52 -2.91
CA GLN A 14 7.03 3.11 -1.79
C GLN A 14 6.69 1.60 -1.84
N GLY A 15 6.55 1.03 -3.04
CA GLY A 15 6.26 -0.39 -3.23
C GLY A 15 7.32 -1.35 -2.67
N THR A 16 8.55 -0.87 -2.45
CA THR A 16 9.63 -1.66 -1.82
C THR A 16 9.27 -2.11 -0.41
N VAL A 17 8.44 -1.35 0.32
CA VAL A 17 7.88 -1.77 1.62
C VAL A 17 7.06 -3.04 1.48
N GLY A 18 6.30 -3.18 0.39
CA GLY A 18 5.54 -4.41 0.09
C GLY A 18 6.45 -5.62 -0.16
N VAL A 19 7.61 -5.41 -0.78
CA VAL A 19 8.63 -6.46 -0.99
C VAL A 19 9.14 -6.99 0.34
N GLU A 20 9.49 -6.09 1.24
CA GLU A 20 10.01 -6.44 2.55
C GLU A 20 8.97 -7.14 3.42
N ILE A 21 7.72 -6.66 3.44
CA ILE A 21 6.60 -7.29 4.16
C ILE A 21 6.41 -8.74 3.69
N VAL A 22 6.30 -8.97 2.38
CA VAL A 22 6.06 -10.32 1.84
C VAL A 22 7.21 -11.25 2.19
N ARG A 23 8.46 -10.80 2.02
CA ARG A 23 9.65 -11.60 2.37
C ARG A 23 9.66 -11.99 3.85
N GLN A 24 9.41 -11.03 4.75
CA GLN A 24 9.42 -11.27 6.18
C GLN A 24 8.25 -12.17 6.63
N MET A 25 7.10 -12.07 5.98
CA MET A 25 5.94 -12.89 6.32
C MET A 25 6.06 -14.32 5.84
N GLN A 26 6.72 -14.57 4.71
CA GLN A 26 7.03 -15.94 4.26
C GLN A 26 7.78 -16.76 5.32
N GLU A 27 8.62 -16.10 6.14
CA GLU A 27 9.35 -16.74 7.25
C GLU A 27 8.51 -16.87 8.53
N ARG A 28 7.50 -16.01 8.72
CA ARG A 28 6.78 -15.84 10.00
C ARG A 28 5.39 -16.50 10.03
N GLY A 29 4.77 -16.74 8.87
CA GLY A 29 3.46 -17.38 8.77
C GLY A 29 2.51 -16.72 7.77
N PRO A 30 1.25 -17.18 7.69
CA PRO A 30 0.31 -16.72 6.68
C PRO A 30 -0.01 -15.23 6.85
N LEU A 31 0.06 -14.48 5.74
CA LEU A 31 -0.36 -13.08 5.66
C LEU A 31 -1.77 -13.01 5.06
N SER A 32 -2.73 -12.48 5.82
CA SER A 32 -4.14 -12.38 5.37
C SER A 32 -4.54 -10.98 4.92
N ALA A 33 -3.97 -9.94 5.55
CA ALA A 33 -4.32 -8.55 5.28
C ALA A 33 -3.19 -7.59 5.64
N ILE A 34 -3.14 -6.45 4.97
CA ILE A 34 -2.25 -5.31 5.26
C ILE A 34 -3.12 -4.06 5.41
N PHE A 35 -2.99 -3.38 6.55
CA PHE A 35 -3.62 -2.09 6.81
C PHE A 35 -2.62 -0.97 6.52
N ILE A 36 -3.00 -0.02 5.66
CA ILE A 36 -2.08 1.00 5.15
C ILE A 36 -2.70 2.37 5.40
N PRO A 37 -2.00 3.31 6.07
CA PRO A 37 -2.48 4.67 6.20
C PRO A 37 -2.53 5.34 4.83
N VAL A 38 -3.62 6.06 4.56
CA VAL A 38 -3.85 6.70 3.27
C VAL A 38 -3.91 8.22 3.44
N GLY A 39 -3.14 8.91 2.61
CA GLY A 39 -3.26 10.34 2.35
C GLY A 39 -3.44 10.54 0.85
N GLY A 40 -2.37 10.92 0.14
CA GLY A 40 -2.39 11.02 -1.33
C GLY A 40 -2.35 9.68 -2.09
N GLY A 41 -2.40 8.54 -1.41
CA GLY A 41 -2.50 7.23 -2.06
C GLY A 41 -1.19 6.57 -2.54
N GLY A 42 -0.07 7.29 -2.61
CA GLY A 42 1.19 6.74 -3.16
C GLY A 42 1.71 5.47 -2.45
N LEU A 43 1.65 5.45 -1.12
CA LEU A 43 2.08 4.29 -0.32
C LEU A 43 1.20 3.05 -0.56
N ILE A 44 -0.12 3.22 -0.45
CA ILE A 44 -1.08 2.12 -0.69
C ILE A 44 -1.03 1.64 -2.14
N ALA A 45 -0.85 2.54 -3.11
CA ALA A 45 -0.70 2.18 -4.51
C ALA A 45 0.55 1.33 -4.75
N GLY A 46 1.71 1.75 -4.23
CA GLY A 46 2.97 1.02 -4.39
C GLY A 46 2.92 -0.36 -3.74
N ILE A 47 2.48 -0.44 -2.49
CA ILE A 47 2.35 -1.71 -1.77
C ILE A 47 1.33 -2.62 -2.46
N ALA A 48 0.14 -2.11 -2.83
CA ALA A 48 -0.89 -2.89 -3.47
C ALA A 48 -0.41 -3.45 -4.82
N ALA A 49 0.27 -2.64 -5.64
CA ALA A 49 0.77 -3.07 -6.95
C ALA A 49 1.71 -4.27 -6.84
N TYR A 50 2.64 -4.26 -5.87
CA TYR A 50 3.53 -5.39 -5.65
C TYR A 50 2.80 -6.58 -5.01
N VAL A 51 2.11 -6.37 -3.89
CA VAL A 51 1.50 -7.46 -3.11
C VAL A 51 0.43 -8.18 -3.92
N LYS A 52 -0.41 -7.47 -4.67
CA LYS A 52 -1.43 -8.11 -5.52
C LYS A 52 -0.86 -8.93 -6.66
N ARG A 53 0.37 -8.64 -7.09
CA ARG A 53 1.07 -9.44 -8.11
C ARG A 53 1.59 -10.76 -7.55
N VAL A 54 2.03 -10.78 -6.29
CA VAL A 54 2.70 -11.96 -5.69
C VAL A 54 1.81 -12.79 -4.76
N MET A 55 0.85 -12.15 -4.09
CA MET A 55 -0.10 -12.76 -3.14
C MET A 55 -1.49 -12.12 -3.32
N PRO A 56 -2.20 -12.39 -4.43
CA PRO A 56 -3.46 -11.73 -4.77
C PRO A 56 -4.57 -11.88 -3.72
N GLU A 57 -4.53 -12.94 -2.92
CA GLU A 57 -5.45 -13.24 -1.83
C GLU A 57 -5.30 -12.30 -0.61
N VAL A 58 -4.13 -11.69 -0.42
CA VAL A 58 -3.89 -10.76 0.69
C VAL A 58 -4.78 -9.53 0.55
N LYS A 59 -5.57 -9.22 1.58
CA LYS A 59 -6.43 -8.02 1.58
C LYS A 59 -5.57 -6.77 1.77
N ILE A 60 -5.78 -5.76 0.94
CA ILE A 60 -5.18 -4.44 1.13
C ILE A 60 -6.28 -3.51 1.62
N ILE A 61 -6.10 -2.92 2.79
CA ILE A 61 -7.12 -2.11 3.47
C ILE A 61 -6.53 -0.72 3.74
N GLY A 62 -7.09 0.29 3.09
CA GLY A 62 -6.77 1.69 3.38
C GLY A 62 -7.38 2.15 4.70
N VAL A 63 -6.63 2.95 5.46
CA VAL A 63 -7.07 3.54 6.72
C VAL A 63 -6.87 5.05 6.66
N GLU A 64 -7.94 5.80 6.94
CA GLU A 64 -7.96 7.26 6.94
C GLU A 64 -8.59 7.79 8.24
N PRO A 65 -8.24 9.01 8.70
CA PRO A 65 -8.99 9.69 9.74
C PRO A 65 -10.43 9.96 9.29
N VAL A 66 -11.40 9.83 10.21
CA VAL A 66 -12.83 10.09 9.91
C VAL A 66 -13.04 11.50 9.36
N ASP A 67 -12.31 12.49 9.89
CA ASP A 67 -12.42 13.90 9.49
C ASP A 67 -11.58 14.25 8.24
N ALA A 68 -10.87 13.28 7.64
CA ALA A 68 -10.00 13.47 6.48
C ALA A 68 -10.02 12.25 5.53
N ASN A 69 -11.20 11.67 5.31
CA ASN A 69 -11.43 10.45 4.53
C ASN A 69 -11.59 10.69 3.02
N SER A 70 -10.74 11.54 2.45
CA SER A 70 -10.90 11.99 1.06
C SER A 70 -10.79 10.84 0.04
N MET A 71 -9.93 9.84 0.28
CA MET A 71 -9.81 8.71 -0.65
C MET A 71 -11.02 7.80 -0.57
N GLN A 72 -11.54 7.51 0.62
CA GLN A 72 -12.79 6.77 0.79
C GLN A 72 -13.97 7.45 0.07
N LEU A 73 -14.06 8.78 0.14
CA LEU A 73 -15.12 9.55 -0.51
C LEU A 73 -14.94 9.72 -2.03
N SER A 74 -13.76 9.40 -2.55
CA SER A 74 -13.45 9.51 -3.99
C SER A 74 -13.77 8.23 -4.78
N LEU A 75 -14.21 7.17 -4.09
CA LEU A 75 -14.63 5.88 -4.67
C LEU A 75 -16.10 5.90 -5.09
#